data_AF-A0A660MA39-F1
#
_entry.id   AF-A0A660MA39-F1
#
_cell.length_a   1.000
_cell.length_b   1.000
_cell.length_c   1.000
_cell.angle_alpha   90.00
_cell.angle_beta   90.00
_cell.angle_gamma   90.00
#
_symmetry.space_group_name_H-M   'P 1'
#
loop_
_entity.id
_entity.type
_entity.pdbx_description
1 polymer ?
#
loop_
_entity_poly.entity_id
_entity_poly.type
_entity_poly.pdbx_seq_one_letter_code
_entity_poly.pdbx_strand_id
1 'polypeptide(L)'
;MSRFLSTISGANSRSHSQIAVQLSRQCGALATSSRTTQHEAAPMSFRTTTLRLAGTYLVIIMVMSLGFSLVFYQTSAAQLERQRPPSEAGREQEFHFTDHTVNHFLERRAAEARQELIAQLVLVNLAALAIGSVVSYLLAEHTLRPIRANMRAQTQFVSDASHELRTPLTALRTANEVALRNPKLTLAEARTVIEANVTDATRLQTLANTMLGLLRHDRSAVQLQPVALQTVVSEAMNLVVAPAQAKSIAIDDTTPPLMVRAHQQRLVQLLTILLDNAIK
;
A
#
# COMPACT_ATOMS: atom_id res chain seq x y z
N MET A 1 50.13 54.02 23.05
CA MET A 1 48.68 53.80 23.20
C MET A 1 48.09 53.18 21.92
N SER A 2 48.71 52.12 21.39
CA SER A 2 48.37 51.54 20.07
C SER A 2 48.37 50.00 20.04
N ARG A 3 48.21 49.33 21.20
CA ARG A 3 48.17 47.86 21.29
C ARG A 3 47.01 47.27 22.09
N PHE A 4 46.03 48.09 22.49
CA PHE A 4 44.82 47.64 23.18
C PHE A 4 43.54 47.67 22.31
N LEU A 5 43.64 48.19 21.07
CA LEU A 5 42.49 48.31 20.15
C LEU A 5 42.51 47.31 18.99
N SER A 6 43.51 46.41 18.89
CA SER A 6 43.56 45.38 17.85
C SER A 6 42.88 44.05 18.23
N THR A 7 42.46 43.88 19.49
CA THR A 7 41.91 42.61 19.99
C THR A 7 40.38 42.54 19.94
N ILE A 8 39.68 43.65 19.67
CA ILE A 8 38.21 43.71 19.71
C ILE A 8 37.55 43.59 18.31
N SER A 9 38.34 43.65 17.23
CA SER A 9 37.80 43.55 15.86
C SER A 9 37.74 42.10 15.31
N GLY A 10 38.37 41.13 15.98
CA GLY A 10 38.43 39.73 15.54
C GLY A 10 37.46 38.76 16.23
N ALA A 11 36.70 39.19 17.24
CA ALA A 11 35.94 38.30 18.11
C ALA A 11 34.45 38.15 17.75
N ASN A 12 33.89 39.02 16.91
CA ASN A 12 32.43 39.09 16.74
C ASN A 12 31.87 38.11 15.69
N SER A 13 32.63 37.70 14.66
CA SER A 13 32.09 36.81 13.61
C SER A 13 32.16 35.31 13.96
N ARG A 14 33.05 34.91 14.89
CA ARG A 14 33.17 33.51 15.33
C ARG A 14 32.11 33.10 16.35
N SER A 15 31.55 34.05 17.10
CA SER A 15 30.51 33.80 18.10
C SER A 15 29.17 33.41 17.45
N HIS A 16 28.78 34.07 16.36
CA HIS A 16 27.49 33.82 15.71
C HIS A 16 27.42 32.47 14.98
N SER A 17 28.52 31.98 14.39
CA SER A 17 28.51 30.64 13.76
C SER A 17 28.53 29.51 14.79
N GLN A 18 29.23 29.69 15.92
CA GLN A 18 29.22 28.71 17.01
C GLN A 18 27.86 28.61 17.70
N ILE A 19 27.14 29.73 17.88
CA ILE A 19 25.79 29.72 18.45
C ILE A 19 24.79 29.02 17.51
N ALA A 20 24.90 29.21 16.18
CA ALA A 20 24.02 28.53 15.22
C ALA A 20 24.27 27.02 15.14
N VAL A 21 25.53 26.58 15.20
CA VAL A 21 25.89 25.15 15.21
C VAL A 21 25.44 24.48 16.51
N GLN A 22 25.56 25.18 17.65
CA GLN A 22 25.17 24.67 18.97
C GLN A 22 23.64 24.57 19.13
N LEU A 23 22.87 25.51 18.59
CA LEU A 23 21.40 25.42 18.53
C LEU A 23 20.92 24.28 17.61
N SER A 24 21.60 24.02 16.48
CA SER A 24 21.25 22.88 15.61
C SER A 24 21.47 21.52 16.28
N ARG A 25 22.53 21.39 17.10
CA ARG A 25 22.83 20.18 17.87
C ARG A 25 21.85 19.98 19.02
N GLN A 26 21.39 21.06 19.66
CA GLN A 26 20.41 20.98 20.75
C GLN A 26 19.00 20.64 20.26
N CYS A 27 18.60 21.11 19.07
CA CYS A 27 17.36 20.67 18.41
C CYS A 27 17.44 19.21 17.92
N GLY A 28 18.60 18.76 17.44
CA GLY A 28 18.83 17.36 17.06
C GLY A 28 18.69 16.40 18.23
N ALA A 29 19.19 16.78 19.42
CA ALA A 29 19.12 15.97 20.64
C ALA A 29 17.69 15.85 21.21
N LEU A 30 16.85 16.89 21.05
CA LEU A 30 15.44 16.86 21.46
C LEU A 30 14.56 16.06 20.48
N ALA A 31 14.95 15.92 19.22
CA ALA A 31 14.25 15.11 18.23
C ALA A 31 14.55 13.60 18.34
N THR A 32 15.65 13.21 18.98
CA THR A 32 16.01 11.80 19.20
C THR A 32 15.39 11.17 20.45
N SER A 33 14.88 11.97 21.39
CA SER A 33 14.27 11.46 22.63
C SER A 33 12.81 10.98 22.47
N SER A 34 12.17 11.19 21.31
CA SER A 34 10.78 10.81 21.06
C SER A 34 10.62 9.52 20.24
N ARG A 35 11.70 8.77 20.00
CA ARG A 35 11.72 7.61 19.10
C ARG A 35 11.62 6.24 19.77
N THR A 36 11.38 6.16 21.08
CA THR A 36 11.42 4.90 21.83
C THR A 36 10.15 4.61 22.63
N THR A 37 8.95 4.78 22.05
CA THR A 37 7.71 4.12 22.54
C THR A 37 6.62 4.05 21.45
N GLN A 38 6.93 3.54 20.26
CA GLN A 38 5.88 3.03 19.34
C GLN A 38 6.02 1.52 19.20
N HIS A 39 5.69 0.86 20.31
CA HIS A 39 5.35 -0.55 20.31
C HIS A 39 4.01 -0.68 19.58
N GLU A 40 4.10 -0.98 18.28
CA GLU A 40 3.20 -1.85 17.49
C GLU A 40 1.79 -2.12 18.06
N ALA A 41 0.98 -1.08 18.22
CA ALA A 41 -0.46 -1.21 18.36
C ALA A 41 -1.06 -1.23 16.95
N ALA A 42 -1.29 -2.43 16.41
CA ALA A 42 -2.10 -2.59 15.21
C ALA A 42 -3.44 -1.85 15.40
N PRO A 43 -3.84 -0.93 14.49
CA PRO A 43 -5.03 -0.12 14.69
C PRO A 43 -6.26 -1.02 14.85
N MET A 44 -6.90 -0.95 16.02
CA MET A 44 -8.09 -1.73 16.44
C MET A 44 -9.27 -1.65 15.45
N SER A 45 -9.26 -0.67 14.55
CA SER A 45 -10.27 -0.42 13.51
C SER A 45 -10.29 -1.42 12.35
N PHE A 46 -9.22 -2.21 12.11
CA PHE A 46 -9.14 -3.03 10.89
C PHE A 46 -9.45 -4.51 11.11
N ARG A 47 -9.18 -5.04 12.32
CA ARG A 47 -9.68 -6.36 12.74
C ARG A 47 -11.21 -6.42 12.69
N THR A 48 -11.86 -5.31 12.99
CA THR A 48 -13.32 -5.16 12.91
C THR A 48 -13.81 -5.21 11.46
N THR A 49 -13.04 -4.72 10.48
CA THR A 49 -13.41 -4.77 9.06
C THR A 49 -13.27 -6.18 8.47
N THR A 50 -12.18 -6.89 8.78
CA THR A 50 -12.01 -8.29 8.38
C THR A 50 -13.09 -9.18 9.01
N LEU A 51 -13.38 -8.96 10.30
CA LEU A 51 -14.42 -9.68 11.03
C LEU A 51 -15.84 -9.36 10.51
N ARG A 52 -16.10 -8.11 10.10
CA ARG A 52 -17.36 -7.72 9.47
C ARG A 52 -17.55 -8.36 8.09
N LEU A 53 -16.52 -8.33 7.23
CA LEU A 53 -16.58 -8.96 5.90
C LEU A 53 -16.76 -10.48 6.02
N ALA A 54 -15.95 -11.13 6.87
CA ALA A 54 -16.07 -12.56 7.13
C ALA A 54 -17.45 -12.90 7.72
N GLY A 55 -17.99 -12.07 8.63
CA GLY A 55 -19.33 -12.20 9.17
C GLY A 55 -20.42 -12.12 8.11
N THR A 56 -20.34 -11.17 7.17
CA THR A 56 -21.31 -11.08 6.07
C THR A 56 -21.27 -12.30 5.15
N TYR A 57 -20.08 -12.80 4.81
CA TYR A 57 -19.96 -14.03 4.00
C TYR A 57 -20.49 -15.26 4.74
N LEU A 58 -20.24 -15.35 6.06
CA LEU A 58 -20.77 -16.42 6.91
C LEU A 58 -22.31 -16.38 6.96
N VAL A 59 -22.91 -15.20 7.09
CA VAL A 59 -24.37 -15.03 7.03
C VAL A 59 -24.92 -15.47 5.67
N ILE A 60 -24.26 -15.10 4.55
CA ILE A 60 -24.67 -15.52 3.21
C ILE A 60 -24.61 -17.05 3.06
N ILE A 61 -23.52 -17.68 3.51
CA ILE A 61 -23.34 -19.14 3.47
C ILE A 61 -24.37 -19.83 4.34
N MET A 62 -24.65 -19.32 5.54
CA MET A 62 -25.65 -19.86 6.46
C MET A 62 -27.05 -19.80 5.85
N VAL A 63 -27.44 -18.67 5.24
CA VAL A 63 -28.73 -18.51 4.55
C VAL A 63 -28.83 -19.46 3.35
N MET A 64 -27.79 -19.58 2.53
CA MET A 64 -27.78 -20.52 1.40
C MET A 64 -27.87 -21.98 1.86
N SER A 65 -27.14 -22.35 2.92
CA SER A 65 -27.15 -23.71 3.48
C SER A 65 -28.52 -24.06 4.08
N LEU A 66 -29.13 -23.15 4.84
CA LEU A 66 -30.49 -23.30 5.38
C LEU A 66 -31.54 -23.41 4.26
N GLY A 67 -31.41 -22.61 3.20
CA GLY A 67 -32.29 -22.67 2.03
C GLY A 67 -32.20 -24.01 1.30
N PHE A 68 -30.97 -24.49 1.04
CA PHE A 68 -30.75 -25.78 0.39
C PHE A 68 -31.25 -26.94 1.25
N SER A 69 -31.02 -26.86 2.56
CA SER A 69 -31.50 -27.82 3.56
C SER A 69 -33.04 -27.91 3.58
N LEU A 70 -33.74 -26.77 3.46
CA LEU A 70 -35.20 -26.73 3.39
C LEU A 70 -35.74 -27.38 2.11
N VAL A 71 -35.12 -27.08 0.96
CA VAL A 71 -35.49 -27.68 -0.33
C VAL A 71 -35.25 -29.19 -0.34
N PHE A 72 -34.14 -29.65 0.23
CA PHE A 72 -33.82 -31.07 0.34
C PHE A 72 -34.82 -31.82 1.23
N TYR A 73 -35.23 -31.23 2.36
CA TYR A 73 -36.25 -31.81 3.23
C TYR A 73 -37.62 -31.91 2.53
N GLN A 74 -38.06 -30.85 1.84
CA GLN A 74 -39.34 -30.86 1.11
C GLN A 74 -39.37 -31.91 0.00
N THR A 75 -38.29 -32.01 -0.78
CA THR A 75 -38.17 -33.01 -1.85
C THR A 75 -38.13 -34.44 -1.32
N SER A 76 -37.43 -34.67 -0.21
CA SER A 76 -37.37 -36.00 0.45
C SER A 76 -38.72 -36.38 1.08
N ALA A 77 -39.40 -35.44 1.74
CA ALA A 77 -40.72 -35.67 2.32
C ALA A 77 -41.77 -36.01 1.24
N ALA A 78 -41.72 -35.31 0.10
CA ALA A 78 -42.61 -35.58 -1.04
C ALA A 78 -42.40 -36.96 -1.68
N GLN A 79 -41.19 -37.54 -1.57
CA GLN A 79 -40.90 -38.88 -2.06
C GLN A 79 -41.49 -39.97 -1.15
N LEU A 80 -41.46 -39.78 0.17
CA LEU A 80 -42.06 -40.75 1.11
C LEU A 80 -43.59 -40.83 0.99
N GLU A 81 -44.27 -39.72 0.68
CA GLU A 81 -45.74 -39.69 0.62
C GLU A 81 -46.30 -40.39 -0.64
N ARG A 82 -45.53 -40.42 -1.75
CA ARG A 82 -45.90 -41.14 -2.97
C ARG A 82 -45.75 -42.65 -2.87
N GLN A 83 -44.95 -43.15 -1.93
CA GLN A 83 -44.73 -44.59 -1.74
C GLN A 83 -45.78 -45.25 -0.84
N ARG A 84 -46.76 -44.49 -0.33
CA ARG A 84 -47.91 -45.07 0.35
C ARG A 84 -48.73 -45.83 -0.69
N PRO A 85 -48.81 -47.18 -0.61
CA PRO A 85 -49.56 -47.95 -1.59
C PRO A 85 -51.00 -47.42 -1.65
N PRO A 86 -51.65 -47.37 -2.82
CA PRO A 86 -53.03 -46.98 -2.89
C PRO A 86 -53.79 -47.93 -1.98
N SER A 87 -54.45 -47.39 -0.95
CA SER A 87 -55.42 -48.16 -0.19
C SER A 87 -56.46 -48.60 -1.21
N GLU A 88 -56.44 -49.88 -1.58
CA GLU A 88 -57.46 -50.49 -2.43
C GLU A 88 -58.79 -50.40 -1.69
N ALA A 89 -59.45 -49.26 -1.82
CA ALA A 89 -60.83 -49.05 -1.41
C ALA A 89 -61.71 -49.79 -2.42
N GLY A 90 -61.80 -51.11 -2.26
CA GLY A 90 -62.64 -51.92 -3.12
C GLY A 90 -62.29 -53.40 -3.16
N ARG A 91 -62.43 -54.10 -2.03
CA ARG A 91 -62.96 -55.47 -1.95
C ARG A 91 -63.07 -55.91 -0.49
N GLU A 92 -64.30 -55.99 -0.02
CA GLU A 92 -64.69 -56.66 1.22
C GLU A 92 -64.31 -58.14 1.13
N GLN A 93 -63.38 -58.61 1.98
CA GLN A 93 -63.54 -59.81 2.82
C GLN A 93 -62.26 -60.07 3.65
N GLU A 94 -62.38 -59.85 4.97
CA GLU A 94 -61.93 -60.78 6.02
C GLU A 94 -60.44 -61.20 6.08
N PHE A 95 -59.59 -60.35 6.66
CA PHE A 95 -58.44 -60.75 7.49
C PHE A 95 -58.14 -59.69 8.56
N HIS A 96 -58.96 -59.65 9.61
CA HIS A 96 -58.76 -58.80 10.79
C HIS A 96 -57.69 -59.43 11.73
N PHE A 97 -56.41 -59.36 11.37
CA PHE A 97 -55.35 -59.61 12.38
C PHE A 97 -54.04 -58.82 12.23
N THR A 98 -53.85 -57.99 11.20
CA THR A 98 -52.52 -57.34 11.04
C THR A 98 -52.54 -55.89 10.59
N ASP A 99 -53.68 -55.19 10.65
CA ASP A 99 -53.72 -53.82 10.12
C ASP A 99 -53.12 -52.79 11.11
N HIS A 100 -53.42 -52.91 12.40
CA HIS A 100 -52.81 -52.03 13.41
C HIS A 100 -51.33 -52.32 13.65
N THR A 101 -50.91 -53.59 13.58
CA THR A 101 -49.50 -53.97 13.79
C THR A 101 -48.64 -53.59 12.58
N VAL A 102 -49.13 -53.74 11.34
CA VAL A 102 -48.41 -53.29 10.14
C VAL A 102 -48.30 -51.76 10.12
N ASN A 103 -49.38 -51.03 10.38
CA ASN A 103 -49.34 -49.56 10.42
C ASN A 103 -48.39 -49.04 11.51
N HIS A 104 -48.41 -49.64 12.71
CA HIS A 104 -47.51 -49.23 13.80
C HIS A 104 -46.03 -49.58 13.52
N PHE A 105 -45.75 -50.64 12.75
CA PHE A 105 -44.39 -50.97 12.27
C PHE A 105 -43.89 -49.99 11.21
N LEU A 106 -44.73 -49.61 10.25
CA LEU A 106 -44.39 -48.64 9.21
C LEU A 106 -44.15 -47.23 9.80
N GLU A 107 -44.97 -46.82 10.78
CA GLU A 107 -44.80 -45.53 11.47
C GLU A 107 -43.51 -45.48 12.29
N ARG A 108 -43.15 -46.57 13.00
CA ARG A 108 -41.86 -46.66 13.72
C ARG A 108 -40.67 -46.59 12.77
N ARG A 109 -40.68 -47.35 11.67
CA ARG A 109 -39.63 -47.31 10.63
C ARG A 109 -39.50 -45.93 9.98
N ALA A 110 -40.62 -45.26 9.72
CA ALA A 110 -40.63 -43.91 9.16
C ALA A 110 -40.09 -42.86 10.15
N ALA A 111 -40.37 -43.01 11.45
CA ALA A 111 -39.83 -42.13 12.48
C ALA A 111 -38.32 -42.30 12.67
N GLU A 112 -37.83 -43.55 12.67
CA GLU A 112 -36.41 -43.88 12.71
C GLU A 112 -35.66 -43.31 11.49
N ALA A 113 -36.18 -43.52 10.28
CA ALA A 113 -35.60 -42.98 9.06
C ALA A 113 -35.58 -41.42 9.05
N ARG A 114 -36.63 -40.78 9.57
CA ARG A 114 -36.69 -39.31 9.69
C ARG A 114 -35.64 -38.77 10.64
N GLN A 115 -35.43 -39.42 11.79
CA GLN A 115 -34.40 -38.98 12.75
C GLN A 115 -32.99 -39.09 12.17
N GLU A 116 -32.71 -40.15 11.41
CA GLU A 116 -31.42 -40.33 10.75
C GLU A 116 -31.16 -39.26 9.68
N LEU A 117 -32.17 -38.95 8.87
CA LEU A 117 -32.11 -37.86 7.88
C LEU A 117 -31.87 -36.50 8.53
N ILE A 118 -32.58 -36.18 9.62
CA ILE A 118 -32.42 -34.91 10.34
C ILE A 118 -31.00 -34.81 10.93
N ALA A 119 -30.47 -35.89 11.52
CA ALA A 119 -29.13 -35.89 12.09
C ALA A 119 -28.05 -35.67 11.02
N GLN A 120 -28.15 -36.34 9.87
CA GLN A 120 -27.22 -36.12 8.74
C GLN A 120 -27.32 -34.68 8.20
N LEU A 121 -28.52 -34.13 8.09
CA LEU A 121 -28.76 -32.75 7.64
C LEU A 121 -28.11 -31.73 8.59
N VAL A 122 -28.26 -31.92 9.91
CA VAL A 122 -27.63 -31.07 10.92
C VAL A 122 -26.11 -31.14 10.83
N LEU A 123 -25.56 -32.36 10.72
CA LEU A 123 -24.12 -32.56 10.59
C LEU A 123 -23.55 -31.86 9.35
N VAL A 124 -24.20 -32.01 8.19
CA VAL A 124 -23.77 -31.37 6.93
C VAL A 124 -23.83 -29.85 7.03
N ASN A 125 -24.89 -29.28 7.61
CA ASN A 125 -25.00 -27.83 7.79
C ASN A 125 -23.90 -27.29 8.72
N LEU A 126 -23.60 -27.98 9.83
CA LEU A 126 -22.52 -27.59 10.74
C LEU A 126 -21.15 -27.67 10.05
N ALA A 127 -20.89 -28.73 9.28
CA ALA A 127 -19.65 -28.88 8.52
C ALA A 127 -19.52 -27.77 7.46
N ALA A 128 -20.58 -27.48 6.70
CA ALA A 128 -20.59 -26.41 5.71
C ALA A 128 -20.32 -25.04 6.34
N LEU A 129 -20.90 -24.76 7.52
CA LEU A 129 -20.69 -23.51 8.23
C LEU A 129 -19.26 -23.39 8.78
N ALA A 130 -18.70 -24.46 9.33
CA ALA A 130 -17.32 -24.49 9.77
C ALA A 130 -16.33 -24.26 8.62
N ILE A 131 -16.50 -24.98 7.51
CA ILE A 131 -15.65 -24.85 6.31
C ILE A 131 -15.81 -23.45 5.70
N GLY A 132 -17.05 -22.98 5.54
CA GLY A 132 -17.37 -21.66 5.00
C GLY A 132 -16.76 -20.52 5.82
N SER A 133 -16.78 -20.65 7.15
CA SER A 133 -16.15 -19.70 8.07
C SER A 133 -14.63 -19.64 7.88
N VAL A 134 -13.97 -20.81 7.80
CA VAL A 134 -12.53 -20.89 7.59
C VAL A 134 -12.14 -20.31 6.23
N VAL A 135 -12.82 -20.71 5.16
CA VAL A 135 -12.55 -20.23 3.79
C VAL A 135 -12.77 -18.72 3.70
N SER A 136 -13.87 -18.21 4.24
CA SER A 136 -14.19 -16.78 4.23
C SER A 136 -13.14 -15.96 4.99
N TYR A 137 -12.67 -16.45 6.14
CA TYR A 137 -11.60 -15.81 6.89
C TYR A 137 -10.28 -15.78 6.10
N LEU A 138 -9.90 -16.89 5.48
CA LEU A 138 -8.68 -16.98 4.68
C LEU A 138 -8.71 -16.06 3.46
N LEU A 139 -9.83 -16.02 2.73
CA LEU A 139 -10.00 -15.13 1.58
C LEU A 139 -9.96 -13.66 1.99
N ALA A 140 -10.64 -13.30 3.08
CA ALA A 140 -10.62 -11.93 3.60
C ALA A 140 -9.19 -11.49 3.96
N GLU A 141 -8.43 -12.34 4.65
CA GLU A 141 -7.05 -12.01 5.03
C GLU A 141 -6.13 -11.90 3.81
N HIS A 142 -6.24 -12.84 2.85
CA HIS A 142 -5.42 -12.85 1.64
C HIS A 142 -5.68 -11.64 0.73
N THR A 143 -6.93 -11.20 0.61
CA THR A 143 -7.30 -10.03 -0.22
C THR A 143 -6.95 -8.71 0.46
N LEU A 144 -7.10 -8.60 1.78
CA LEU A 144 -6.84 -7.36 2.51
C LEU A 144 -5.35 -7.12 2.79
N ARG A 145 -4.52 -8.17 2.83
CA ARG A 145 -3.07 -8.03 3.03
C ARG A 145 -2.36 -7.16 1.96
N PRO A 146 -2.50 -7.40 0.65
CA PRO A 146 -1.86 -6.57 -0.38
C PRO A 146 -2.43 -5.15 -0.40
N ILE A 147 -3.74 -4.98 -0.20
CA ILE A 147 -4.37 -3.65 -0.14
C ILE A 147 -3.78 -2.83 1.01
N ARG A 148 -3.64 -3.43 2.20
CA ARG A 148 -3.01 -2.76 3.36
C ARG A 148 -1.57 -2.36 3.07
N ALA A 149 -0.79 -3.25 2.45
CA ALA A 149 0.60 -2.96 2.10
C ALA A 149 0.69 -1.76 1.14
N ASN A 150 -0.13 -1.74 0.10
CA ASN A 150 -0.17 -0.64 -0.88
C ASN A 150 -0.63 0.67 -0.25
N MET A 151 -1.69 0.67 0.57
CA MET A 151 -2.16 1.89 1.24
C MET A 151 -1.12 2.45 2.21
N ARG A 152 -0.42 1.59 2.96
CA ARG A 152 0.67 2.01 3.85
C ARG A 152 1.82 2.62 3.05
N ALA A 153 2.24 1.96 1.97
CA ALA A 153 3.29 2.47 1.08
C ALA A 153 2.90 3.82 0.48
N GLN A 154 1.65 3.98 0.02
CA GLN A 154 1.15 5.26 -0.51
C GLN A 154 1.15 6.36 0.56
N THR A 155 0.70 6.05 1.77
CA THR A 155 0.68 7.01 2.89
C THR A 155 2.09 7.45 3.26
N GLN A 156 3.02 6.50 3.34
CA GLN A 156 4.42 6.78 3.64
C GLN A 156 5.08 7.60 2.52
N PHE A 157 4.84 7.24 1.26
CA PHE A 157 5.31 8.00 0.11
C PHE A 157 4.82 9.45 0.12
N VAL A 158 3.52 9.69 0.39
CA VAL A 158 2.97 11.06 0.49
C VAL A 158 3.58 11.83 1.67
N SER A 159 3.81 11.16 2.79
CA SER A 159 4.48 11.76 3.96
C SER A 159 5.92 12.18 3.62
N ASP A 160 6.70 11.28 3.04
CA ASP A 160 8.10 11.50 2.68
C ASP A 160 8.21 12.61 1.63
N ALA A 161 7.37 12.55 0.59
CA ALA A 161 7.20 13.59 -0.41
C ALA A 161 6.91 14.97 0.23
N SER A 162 6.00 15.03 1.21
CA SER A 162 5.65 16.28 1.88
C SER A 162 6.84 16.86 2.67
N HIS A 163 7.62 16.00 3.31
CA HIS A 163 8.84 16.41 4.03
C HIS A 163 9.92 16.91 3.07
N GLU A 164 10.15 16.20 1.97
CA GLU A 164 11.14 16.59 0.96
C GLU A 164 10.76 17.88 0.22
N LEU A 165 9.46 18.15 0.01
CA LEU A 165 8.97 19.40 -0.58
C LEU A 165 9.06 20.59 0.40
N ARG A 166 8.81 20.38 1.70
CA ARG A 166 8.77 21.46 2.69
C ARG A 166 10.13 22.15 2.85
N THR A 167 11.22 21.40 2.77
CA THR A 167 12.58 21.92 2.96
C THR A 167 12.97 22.99 1.92
N PRO A 168 12.99 22.70 0.60
CA PRO A 168 13.31 23.69 -0.43
C PRO A 168 12.29 24.83 -0.49
N LEU A 169 11.00 24.55 -0.20
CA LEU A 169 9.98 25.61 -0.13
C LEU A 169 10.24 26.59 1.02
N THR A 170 10.66 26.07 2.18
CA THR A 170 11.02 26.90 3.34
C THR A 170 12.27 27.72 3.05
N ALA A 171 13.29 27.11 2.45
CA ALA A 171 14.52 27.78 2.05
C ALA A 171 14.24 28.94 1.06
N LEU A 172 13.48 28.67 0.00
CA LEU A 172 12.99 29.68 -0.96
C LEU A 172 12.29 30.84 -0.25
N ARG A 173 11.34 30.53 0.63
CA ARG A 173 10.57 31.55 1.35
C ARG A 173 11.48 32.40 2.23
N THR A 174 12.32 31.78 3.05
CA THR A 174 13.23 32.49 3.96
C THR A 174 14.24 33.34 3.20
N ALA A 175 14.83 32.83 2.11
CA ALA A 175 15.77 33.59 1.29
C ALA A 175 15.12 34.87 0.71
N ASN A 176 13.89 34.75 0.21
CA ASN A 176 13.14 35.89 -0.32
C ASN A 176 12.69 36.87 0.79
N GLU A 177 12.25 36.38 1.96
CA GLU A 177 11.90 37.24 3.10
C GLU A 177 13.12 38.04 3.61
N VAL A 178 14.30 37.42 3.65
CA VAL A 178 15.55 38.10 4.03
C VAL A 178 15.95 39.12 2.98
N ALA A 179 15.88 38.78 1.68
CA ALA A 179 16.21 39.69 0.59
C ALA A 179 15.28 40.92 0.58
N LEU A 180 13.97 40.74 0.78
CA LEU A 180 12.98 41.83 0.83
C LEU A 180 13.19 42.76 2.03
N ARG A 181 13.72 42.25 3.16
CA ARG A 181 13.97 43.04 4.37
C ARG A 181 15.28 43.82 4.33
N ASN A 182 16.15 43.58 3.33
CA ASN A 182 17.44 44.26 3.21
C ASN A 182 17.36 45.44 2.22
N PRO A 183 17.21 46.70 2.70
CA PRO A 183 17.12 47.88 1.84
C PRO A 183 18.44 48.23 1.13
N LYS A 184 19.55 47.57 1.48
CA LYS A 184 20.88 47.78 0.88
C LYS A 184 21.37 46.57 0.10
N LEU A 185 20.47 45.67 -0.30
CA LEU A 185 20.82 44.46 -1.04
C LEU A 185 21.56 44.84 -2.34
N THR A 186 22.79 44.36 -2.47
CA THR A 186 23.61 44.61 -3.67
C THR A 186 23.17 43.71 -4.82
N LEU A 187 23.52 44.10 -6.07
CA LEU A 187 23.24 43.27 -7.24
C LEU A 187 23.88 41.88 -7.16
N ALA A 188 25.08 41.78 -6.58
CA ALA A 188 25.80 40.51 -6.41
C ALA A 188 25.10 39.59 -5.40
N GLU A 189 24.62 40.12 -4.28
CA GLU A 189 23.84 39.36 -3.28
C GLU A 189 22.50 38.93 -3.86
N ALA A 190 21.81 39.82 -4.59
CA ALA A 190 20.55 39.49 -5.25
C ALA A 190 20.73 38.35 -6.27
N ARG A 191 21.80 38.38 -7.07
CA ARG A 191 22.13 37.30 -8.01
C ARG A 191 22.37 35.98 -7.29
N THR A 192 23.09 35.99 -6.17
CA THR A 192 23.35 34.78 -5.36
C THR A 192 22.05 34.18 -4.83
N VAL A 193 21.12 35.01 -4.35
CA VAL A 193 19.79 34.57 -3.89
C VAL A 193 18.99 33.96 -5.05
N ILE A 194 19.02 34.59 -6.23
CA ILE A 194 18.31 34.08 -7.42
C ILE A 194 18.90 32.74 -7.87
N GLU A 195 20.23 32.58 -7.90
CA GLU A 195 20.88 31.32 -8.26
C GLU A 195 20.51 30.18 -7.29
N ALA A 196 20.46 30.47 -5.98
CA ALA A 196 19.97 29.52 -4.98
C ALA A 196 18.48 29.16 -5.20
N ASN A 197 17.64 30.16 -5.47
CA ASN A 197 16.21 29.96 -5.74
C ASN A 197 15.97 29.09 -6.99
N VAL A 198 16.72 29.30 -8.06
CA VAL A 198 16.65 28.47 -9.29
C VAL A 198 17.03 27.02 -8.98
N THR A 199 18.05 26.82 -8.15
CA THR A 199 18.48 25.48 -7.72
C THR A 199 17.37 24.76 -6.94
N ASP A 200 16.75 25.43 -5.97
CA ASP A 200 15.67 24.84 -5.18
C ASP A 200 14.39 24.62 -6.00
N ALA A 201 14.06 25.51 -6.93
CA ALA A 201 12.94 25.32 -7.86
C ALA A 201 13.18 24.10 -8.78
N THR A 202 14.42 23.91 -9.26
CA THR A 202 14.80 22.75 -10.08
C THR A 202 14.66 21.44 -9.29
N ARG A 203 15.03 21.44 -8.01
CA ARG A 203 14.83 20.28 -7.11
C ARG A 203 13.34 19.97 -6.94
N LEU A 204 12.51 20.97 -6.68
CA LEU A 204 11.05 20.82 -6.59
C LEU A 204 10.45 20.25 -7.87
N GLN A 205 10.88 20.76 -9.04
CA GLN A 205 10.44 20.27 -10.35
C GLN A 205 10.85 18.82 -10.58
N THR A 206 12.07 18.44 -10.21
CA THR A 206 12.56 17.06 -10.33
C THR A 206 11.74 16.12 -9.46
N LEU A 207 11.47 16.50 -8.20
CA LEU A 207 10.66 15.71 -7.28
C LEU A 207 9.22 15.54 -7.80
N ALA A 208 8.59 16.62 -8.28
CA ALA A 208 7.27 16.58 -8.88
C ALA A 208 7.22 15.67 -10.13
N ASN A 209 8.22 15.77 -11.01
CA ASN A 209 8.32 14.91 -12.20
C ASN A 209 8.49 13.43 -11.82
N THR A 210 9.24 13.13 -10.78
CA THR A 210 9.36 11.76 -10.25
C THR A 210 8.01 11.25 -9.76
N MET A 211 7.24 12.03 -9.01
CA MET A 211 5.90 11.64 -8.57
C MET A 211 4.95 11.39 -9.75
N LEU A 212 4.93 12.30 -10.74
CA LEU A 212 4.13 12.15 -11.95
C LEU A 212 4.56 10.92 -12.78
N GLY A 213 5.87 10.63 -12.81
CA GLY A 213 6.43 9.46 -13.46
C GLY A 213 5.98 8.13 -12.82
N LEU A 214 5.85 8.09 -11.49
CA LEU A 214 5.31 6.94 -10.77
C LEU A 214 3.83 6.72 -11.07
N LEU A 215 3.04 7.79 -11.19
CA LEU A 215 1.61 7.70 -11.53
C LEU A 215 1.35 7.29 -12.99
N ARG A 216 2.26 7.61 -13.90
CA ARG A 216 2.14 7.27 -15.34
C ARG A 216 2.66 5.88 -15.69
N HIS A 217 3.22 5.13 -14.74
CA HIS A 217 3.75 3.79 -14.99
C HIS A 217 2.68 2.72 -15.23
N ASP A 218 1.41 3.05 -15.02
CA ASP A 218 0.30 2.21 -15.44
C ASP A 218 -0.10 2.51 -16.91
N ARG A 219 0.17 1.53 -17.80
CA ARG A 219 -0.58 1.22 -19.04
C ARG A 219 -0.18 1.80 -20.41
N SER A 220 0.87 2.61 -20.55
CA SER A 220 1.32 2.96 -21.91
C SER A 220 2.37 1.96 -22.42
N ALA A 221 2.04 1.20 -23.47
CA ALA A 221 3.02 0.35 -24.18
C ALA A 221 4.17 1.23 -24.67
N VAL A 222 5.30 1.15 -23.98
CA VAL A 222 6.52 1.89 -24.33
C VAL A 222 7.03 1.32 -25.65
N GLN A 223 6.96 2.10 -26.74
CA GLN A 223 7.55 1.68 -28.00
C GLN A 223 9.07 1.67 -27.87
N LEU A 224 9.67 0.49 -28.00
CA LEU A 224 11.12 0.29 -27.95
C LEU A 224 11.68 0.36 -29.37
N GLN A 225 12.59 1.30 -29.59
CA GLN A 225 13.30 1.47 -30.85
C GLN A 225 14.80 1.15 -30.64
N PRO A 226 15.54 0.79 -31.71
CA PRO A 226 16.99 0.70 -31.64
C PRO A 226 17.60 2.07 -31.29
N VAL A 227 18.40 2.13 -30.22
CA VAL A 227 19.05 3.35 -29.73
C VAL A 227 20.53 3.05 -29.51
N ALA A 228 21.41 3.94 -29.96
CA ALA A 228 22.84 3.86 -29.68
C ALA A 228 23.11 4.24 -28.23
N LEU A 229 23.69 3.32 -27.46
CA LEU A 229 23.93 3.50 -26.03
C LEU A 229 24.88 4.67 -25.74
N GLN A 230 25.89 4.87 -26.58
CA GLN A 230 26.84 5.98 -26.47
C GLN A 230 26.14 7.34 -26.46
N THR A 231 25.18 7.56 -27.37
CA THR A 231 24.43 8.83 -27.42
C THR A 231 23.67 9.09 -26.13
N VAL A 232 23.06 8.04 -25.56
CA VAL A 232 22.29 8.13 -24.31
C VAL A 232 23.21 8.43 -23.12
N VAL A 233 24.35 7.74 -23.03
CA VAL A 233 25.33 7.97 -21.96
C VAL A 233 25.91 9.37 -22.05
N SER A 234 26.30 9.84 -23.23
CA SER A 234 26.81 11.20 -23.43
C SER A 234 25.77 12.27 -23.02
N GLU A 235 24.50 12.08 -23.37
CA GLU A 235 23.42 12.99 -22.99
C GLU A 235 23.20 13.02 -21.47
N ALA A 236 23.20 11.86 -20.81
CA ALA A 236 23.10 11.77 -19.35
C ALA A 236 24.32 12.40 -18.64
N MET A 237 25.53 12.15 -19.16
CA MET A 237 26.78 12.71 -18.62
C MET A 237 26.81 14.24 -18.68
N ASN A 238 26.34 14.84 -19.77
CA ASN A 238 26.28 16.29 -19.91
C ASN A 238 25.43 16.96 -18.81
N LEU A 239 24.40 16.27 -18.32
CA LEU A 239 23.53 16.78 -17.26
C LEU A 239 24.17 16.70 -15.86
N VAL A 240 25.15 15.82 -15.65
CA VAL A 240 25.76 15.56 -14.33
C VAL A 240 27.22 16.00 -14.21
N VAL A 241 27.84 16.46 -15.31
CA VAL A 241 29.27 16.83 -15.31
C VAL A 241 29.57 17.99 -14.36
N ALA A 242 28.72 19.02 -14.34
CA ALA A 242 28.89 20.19 -13.48
C ALA A 242 28.81 19.84 -11.98
N PRO A 243 27.77 19.12 -11.49
CA PRO A 243 27.73 18.70 -10.09
C PRO A 243 28.84 17.71 -9.72
N ALA A 244 29.28 16.84 -10.64
CA ALA A 244 30.41 15.94 -10.40
C ALA A 244 31.74 16.71 -10.21
N GLN A 245 32.01 17.69 -11.08
CA GLN A 245 33.19 18.55 -10.98
C GLN A 245 33.19 19.37 -9.68
N ALA A 246 32.04 19.90 -9.28
CA ALA A 246 31.90 20.63 -8.01
C ALA A 246 32.28 19.77 -6.79
N LYS A 247 32.12 18.44 -6.89
CA LYS A 247 32.49 17.46 -5.86
C LYS A 247 33.83 16.76 -6.12
N SER A 248 34.58 17.16 -7.15
CA SER A 248 35.85 16.53 -7.56
C SER A 248 35.74 15.02 -7.83
N ILE A 249 34.61 14.57 -8.37
CA ILE A 249 34.38 13.17 -8.73
C ILE A 249 34.84 12.96 -10.18
N ALA A 250 35.74 11.99 -10.38
CA ALA A 250 36.16 11.57 -11.72
C ALA A 250 35.10 10.64 -12.34
N ILE A 251 34.72 10.93 -13.58
CA ILE A 251 33.83 10.09 -14.38
C ILE A 251 34.67 9.55 -15.54
N ASP A 252 34.75 8.24 -15.65
CA ASP A 252 35.43 7.56 -16.76
C ASP A 252 34.37 6.92 -17.68
N ASP A 253 34.37 7.31 -18.95
CA ASP A 253 33.44 6.80 -19.95
C ASP A 253 34.11 5.71 -20.80
N THR A 254 33.77 4.47 -20.51
CA THR A 254 34.21 3.27 -21.25
C THR A 254 33.07 2.65 -22.04
N THR A 255 32.06 3.43 -22.44
CA THR A 255 30.85 2.93 -23.09
C THR A 255 31.15 2.34 -24.49
N PRO A 256 30.95 1.02 -24.69
CA PRO A 256 31.18 0.41 -25.99
C PRO A 256 30.11 0.84 -27.01
N PRO A 257 30.42 0.81 -28.32
CA PRO A 257 29.44 1.07 -29.37
C PRO A 257 28.42 -0.07 -29.40
N LEU A 258 27.29 0.14 -28.73
CA LEU A 258 26.24 -0.86 -28.56
C LEU A 258 24.87 -0.28 -28.94
N MET A 259 24.08 -1.06 -29.67
CA MET A 259 22.68 -0.75 -29.99
C MET A 259 21.75 -1.52 -29.05
N VAL A 260 20.83 -0.82 -28.39
CA VAL A 260 19.86 -1.42 -27.46
C VAL A 260 18.44 -1.08 -27.89
N ARG A 261 17.48 -1.99 -27.64
CA ARG A 261 16.06 -1.68 -27.85
C ARG A 261 15.51 -0.98 -26.61
N ALA A 262 15.35 0.33 -26.68
CA ALA A 262 14.94 1.16 -25.56
C ALA A 262 14.06 2.33 -25.99
N HIS A 263 13.45 3.00 -25.02
CA HIS A 263 12.91 4.34 -25.23
C HIS A 263 13.98 5.35 -24.82
N GLN A 264 14.59 6.03 -25.80
CA GLN A 264 15.75 6.89 -25.60
C GLN A 264 15.62 7.82 -24.39
N GLN A 265 14.58 8.66 -24.33
CA GLN A 265 14.40 9.62 -23.23
C GLN A 265 14.26 8.98 -21.84
N ARG A 266 13.63 7.81 -21.73
CA ARG A 266 13.49 7.11 -20.45
C ARG A 266 14.82 6.51 -20.01
N LEU A 267 15.63 6.03 -20.96
CA LEU A 267 16.95 5.50 -20.68
C LEU A 267 17.92 6.61 -20.26
N VAL A 268 17.88 7.77 -20.93
CA VAL A 268 18.62 8.98 -20.50
C VAL A 268 18.22 9.35 -19.08
N GLN A 269 16.92 9.47 -18.80
CA GLN A 269 16.42 9.82 -17.46
C GLN A 269 16.88 8.82 -16.40
N LEU A 270 16.80 7.51 -16.68
CA LEU A 270 17.25 6.46 -15.76
C LEU A 270 18.75 6.61 -15.46
N LEU A 271 19.58 6.76 -16.49
CA LEU A 271 21.02 6.94 -16.32
C LEU A 271 21.34 8.22 -15.54
N THR A 272 20.67 9.33 -15.83
CA THR A 272 20.83 10.59 -15.08
C THR A 272 20.49 10.40 -13.60
N ILE A 273 19.41 9.67 -13.26
CA ILE A 273 19.05 9.37 -11.87
C ILE A 273 20.13 8.53 -11.18
N LEU A 274 20.65 7.50 -11.85
CA LEU A 274 21.70 6.64 -11.30
C LEU A 274 23.01 7.42 -11.08
N LEU A 275 23.41 8.25 -12.04
CA LEU A 275 24.61 9.08 -11.95
C LEU A 275 24.47 10.17 -10.88
N ASP A 276 23.33 10.85 -10.81
CA ASP A 276 23.05 11.84 -9.75
C ASP A 276 23.10 11.20 -8.36
N ASN A 277 22.58 9.97 -8.21
CA ASN A 277 22.71 9.20 -6.98
C ASN A 277 24.14 8.78 -6.66
N ALA A 278 24.96 8.45 -7.67
CA ALA A 278 26.37 8.12 -7.46
C ALA A 278 27.21 9.35 -7.06
N ILE A 279 26.80 10.55 -7.49
CA ILE A 279 27.46 11.82 -7.17
C ILE A 279 27.02 12.36 -5.81
N LYS A 280 25.80 12.04 -5.34
CA LYS A 280 25.24 12.51 -4.06
C LYS A 280 26.03 12.05 -2.85
#